data_AF-N1W8V7-F1
#
_entry.id   AF-N1W8V7-F1
#
_cell.length_a   1.000
_cell.length_b   1.000
_cell.length_c   1.000
_cell.angle_alpha   90.00
_cell.angle_beta   90.00
_cell.angle_gamma   90.00
#
_symmetry.space_group_name_H-M   'P 1'
#
loop_
_entity.id
_entity.type
_entity.pdbx_description
1 polymer ?
#
loop_
_entity_poly.entity_id
_entity_poly.type
_entity_poly.pdbx_seq_one_letter_code
_entity_poly.pdbx_strand_id
1 'polypeptide(L)'
;MGFMMSIISTLGLYGTGPYSFLSDHNLGHVGLIQAYLLAGLTGIVLWTGSYQVGNKKKWNRIGALFHVFILVVYVFHWNFFATLPNGVATRSMGVSFHILFLFLEGWAGLYTSE
;
A
#
# COMPACT_ATOMS: atom_id res chain seq x y z
N MET A 1 4.32 -0.30 -8.65
CA MET A 1 3.59 0.77 -7.92
C MET A 1 4.45 1.40 -6.82
N GLY A 2 4.94 0.66 -5.82
CA GLY A 2 5.70 1.20 -4.68
C GLY A 2 6.91 2.08 -5.06
N PHE A 3 7.76 1.63 -5.99
CA PHE A 3 8.92 2.41 -6.44
C PHE A 3 8.52 3.77 -7.06
N MET A 4 7.50 3.79 -7.93
CA MET A 4 6.99 5.02 -8.53
C MET A 4 6.44 6.00 -7.49
N MET A 5 5.69 5.50 -6.49
CA MET A 5 5.18 6.32 -5.40
C MET A 5 6.30 6.88 -4.51
N SER A 6 7.42 6.16 -4.39
CA SER A 6 8.62 6.64 -3.69
C SER A 6 9.21 7.84 -4.41
N ILE A 7 9.31 7.81 -5.75
CA ILE A 7 9.76 8.96 -6.56
C ILE A 7 8.80 10.15 -6.38
N ILE A 8 7.48 9.91 -6.46
CA ILE A 8 6.48 10.98 -6.29
C ILE A 8 6.59 11.60 -4.88
N SER A 9 6.83 10.81 -3.85
CA SER A 9 7.07 11.30 -2.49
C SER A 9 8.34 12.15 -2.41
N THR A 10 9.42 11.74 -3.05
CA THR A 10 10.67 12.52 -3.10
C THR A 10 10.49 13.85 -3.84
N LEU A 11 9.74 13.89 -4.94
CA LEU A 11 9.39 15.16 -5.61
C LEU A 11 8.55 16.07 -4.69
N GLY A 12 7.69 15.48 -3.86
CA GLY A 12 6.92 16.19 -2.85
C GLY A 12 7.77 16.92 -1.80
N LEU A 13 8.94 16.36 -1.45
CA LEU A 13 9.91 17.02 -0.56
C LEU A 13 10.42 18.35 -1.15
N TYR A 14 10.51 18.44 -2.48
CA TYR A 14 10.86 19.67 -3.20
C TYR A 14 9.62 20.54 -3.52
N GLY A 15 8.49 20.33 -2.82
CA GLY A 15 7.27 21.12 -3.00
C GLY A 15 6.53 20.86 -4.31
N THR A 16 6.84 19.77 -5.02
CA THR A 16 6.29 19.50 -6.36
C THR A 16 5.30 18.33 -6.35
N GLY A 17 4.19 18.48 -7.09
CA GLY A 17 3.23 17.42 -7.34
C GLY A 17 2.24 17.16 -6.19
N PRO A 18 1.55 16.01 -6.19
CA PRO A 18 0.42 15.75 -5.29
C PRO A 18 0.83 15.64 -3.81
N TYR A 19 2.12 15.43 -3.53
CA TYR A 19 2.68 15.35 -2.18
C TYR A 19 3.54 16.57 -1.83
N SER A 20 3.30 17.73 -2.44
CA SER A 20 4.02 18.98 -2.15
C SER A 20 3.98 19.39 -0.67
N PHE A 21 2.94 18.98 0.08
CA PHE A 21 2.86 19.19 1.52
C PHE A 21 4.02 18.55 2.31
N LEU A 22 4.76 17.62 1.72
CA LEU A 22 5.92 16.99 2.34
C LEU A 22 7.13 17.93 2.48
N SER A 23 7.16 19.07 1.77
CA SER A 23 8.22 20.08 1.93
C SER A 23 8.34 20.59 3.38
N ASP A 24 7.22 20.60 4.10
CA ASP A 24 7.13 21.07 5.49
C ASP A 24 7.07 19.91 6.50
N HIS A 25 7.14 18.65 6.02
CA HIS A 25 6.89 17.44 6.80
C HIS A 25 7.90 16.32 6.51
N ASN A 26 9.18 16.60 6.80
CA ASN A 26 10.30 15.67 6.57
C ASN A 26 10.10 14.26 7.15
N LEU A 27 9.55 14.14 8.37
CA LEU A 27 9.24 12.83 8.97
C LEU A 27 8.13 12.09 8.23
N GLY A 28 7.13 12.82 7.71
CA GLY A 28 6.08 12.25 6.87
C GLY A 28 6.64 11.69 5.56
N HIS A 29 7.62 12.37 4.96
CA HIS A 29 8.32 11.88 3.77
C HIS A 29 9.10 10.58 4.05
N VAL A 30 9.86 10.53 5.15
CA VAL A 30 10.60 9.32 5.55
C VAL A 30 9.64 8.14 5.78
N GLY A 31 8.51 8.37 6.44
CA GLY A 31 7.50 7.33 6.64
C GLY A 31 6.90 6.83 5.32
N LEU A 32 6.57 7.72 4.40
CA LEU A 32 6.00 7.36 3.10
C LEU A 32 7.00 6.61 2.22
N ILE A 33 8.27 7.05 2.14
CA ILE A 33 9.26 6.36 1.32
C ILE A 33 9.55 4.95 1.87
N GLN A 34 9.63 4.78 3.19
CA GLN A 34 9.75 3.47 3.81
C GLN A 34 8.55 2.57 3.48
N ALA A 35 7.33 3.08 3.63
CA ALA A 35 6.12 2.34 3.33
C ALA A 35 6.03 1.94 1.85
N TYR A 36 6.35 2.85 0.92
CA TYR A 36 6.28 2.59 -0.51
C TYR A 36 7.36 1.62 -1.00
N LEU A 37 8.58 1.74 -0.49
CA LEU A 37 9.64 0.78 -0.81
C LEU A 37 9.33 -0.60 -0.24
N LEU A 38 8.83 -0.68 0.99
CA LEU A 38 8.42 -1.95 1.60
C LEU A 38 7.27 -2.59 0.82
N ALA A 39 6.24 -1.82 0.47
CA ALA A 39 5.15 -2.30 -0.37
C ALA A 39 5.64 -2.76 -1.76
N GLY A 40 6.60 -2.05 -2.34
CA GLY A 40 7.25 -2.45 -3.59
C GLY A 40 7.98 -3.80 -3.47
N LEU A 41 8.78 -3.97 -2.43
CA LEU A 41 9.49 -5.22 -2.12
C LEU A 41 8.49 -6.36 -1.88
N THR A 42 7.47 -6.15 -1.06
CA THR A 42 6.42 -7.15 -0.80
C THR A 42 5.72 -7.56 -2.10
N GLY A 43 5.40 -6.61 -2.98
CA GLY A 43 4.84 -6.93 -4.30
C GLY A 43 5.75 -7.84 -5.13
N ILE A 44 7.07 -7.60 -5.14
CA ILE A 44 8.04 -8.46 -5.83
C ILE A 44 8.09 -9.86 -5.19
N VAL A 45 8.08 -9.93 -3.86
CA VAL A 45 8.08 -11.21 -3.14
C VAL A 45 6.81 -12.02 -3.41
N LEU A 46 5.64 -11.38 -3.39
CA LEU A 46 4.37 -12.04 -3.71
C LEU A 46 4.32 -12.48 -5.18
N TRP A 47 4.80 -11.64 -6.09
CA TRP A 47 4.89 -11.95 -7.52
C TRP A 47 5.77 -13.19 -7.75
N THR A 48 6.99 -13.19 -7.23
CA THR A 48 7.92 -14.33 -7.35
C THR A 48 7.39 -15.58 -6.67
N GLY A 49 6.78 -15.44 -5.48
CA GLY A 49 6.12 -16.50 -4.74
C GLY A 49 4.96 -17.14 -5.51
N SER A 50 4.20 -16.36 -6.28
CA SER A 50 3.04 -16.84 -7.05
C SER A 50 3.37 -17.93 -8.08
N TYR A 51 4.63 -18.01 -8.53
CA TYR A 51 5.10 -19.05 -9.45
C TYR A 51 5.50 -20.36 -8.76
N GLN A 52 5.51 -20.41 -7.42
CA GLN A 52 5.83 -21.62 -6.69
C GLN A 52 4.69 -22.64 -6.77
N VAL A 53 4.98 -23.80 -7.35
CA VAL A 53 4.03 -24.92 -7.47
C VAL A 53 3.62 -25.41 -6.08
N GLY A 54 2.31 -25.65 -5.88
CA GLY A 54 1.76 -26.22 -4.64
C GLY A 54 1.79 -25.30 -3.42
N ASN A 55 1.94 -23.98 -3.61
CA ASN A 55 1.96 -23.01 -2.52
C ASN A 55 1.11 -21.76 -2.80
N LYS A 56 0.26 -21.77 -3.84
CA LYS A 56 -0.49 -20.57 -4.25
C LYS A 56 -1.38 -20.03 -3.13
N LYS A 57 -2.02 -20.91 -2.35
CA LYS A 57 -2.87 -20.50 -1.21
C LYS A 57 -2.08 -19.74 -0.16
N LYS A 58 -0.87 -20.20 0.17
CA LYS A 58 0.01 -19.55 1.15
C LYS A 58 0.33 -18.12 0.72
N TRP A 59 0.73 -17.93 -0.54
CA TRP A 59 1.09 -16.60 -1.05
C TRP A 59 -0.10 -15.64 -1.08
N ASN A 60 -1.28 -16.11 -1.49
CA ASN A 60 -2.52 -15.33 -1.42
C ASN A 60 -2.88 -14.93 0.02
N ARG A 61 -2.71 -15.82 1.01
CA ARG A 61 -2.93 -15.46 2.43
C ARG A 61 -1.96 -14.40 2.92
N ILE A 62 -0.69 -14.46 2.51
CA ILE A 62 0.30 -13.45 2.86
C ILE A 62 -0.06 -12.10 2.23
N GLY A 63 -0.50 -12.08 0.97
CA GLY A 63 -1.02 -10.88 0.31
C GLY A 63 -2.22 -10.29 1.05
N ALA A 64 -3.21 -11.13 1.38
CA ALA A 64 -4.38 -10.69 2.14
C ALA A 64 -3.98 -10.07 3.48
N LEU A 65 -3.07 -10.69 4.22
CA LEU A 65 -2.53 -10.13 5.47
C LEU A 65 -1.84 -8.78 5.25
N PHE A 66 -1.05 -8.64 4.18
CA PHE A 66 -0.43 -7.38 3.83
C PHE A 66 -1.49 -6.27 3.63
N HIS A 67 -2.57 -6.55 2.91
CA HIS A 67 -3.67 -5.58 2.74
C HIS A 67 -4.41 -5.26 4.03
N VAL A 68 -4.61 -6.23 4.94
CA VAL A 68 -5.15 -5.96 6.28
C VAL A 68 -4.29 -4.95 7.03
N PHE A 69 -2.97 -5.14 7.07
CA PHE A 69 -2.08 -4.22 7.78
C PHE A 69 -2.09 -2.80 7.20
N ILE A 70 -2.22 -2.66 5.88
CA ILE A 70 -2.37 -1.34 5.28
C ILE A 70 -3.73 -0.71 5.65
N LEU A 71 -4.81 -1.50 5.68
CA LEU A 71 -6.13 -1.00 6.10
C LEU A 71 -6.13 -0.51 7.55
N VAL A 72 -5.38 -1.15 8.45
CA VAL A 72 -5.19 -0.68 9.83
C VAL A 72 -4.68 0.77 9.84
N VAL A 73 -3.73 1.12 8.98
CA VAL A 73 -3.22 2.51 8.90
C VAL A 73 -4.35 3.48 8.55
N TYR A 74 -5.18 3.16 7.55
CA TYR A 74 -6.30 4.01 7.14
C TYR A 74 -7.36 4.17 8.22
N VAL A 75 -7.65 3.11 9.00
CA VAL A 75 -8.61 3.18 10.10
C VAL A 75 -8.07 4.05 11.24
N PHE A 76 -6.84 3.81 11.69
CA PHE A 76 -6.25 4.53 12.82
C PHE A 76 -6.00 6.01 12.50
N HIS A 77 -5.66 6.32 11.24
CA HIS A 77 -5.32 7.67 10.81
C HIS A 77 -6.42 8.30 9.95
N TRP A 78 -7.65 7.79 10.03
CA TRP A 78 -8.77 8.20 9.16
C TRP A 78 -8.96 9.72 9.09
N ASN A 79 -8.95 10.38 10.26
CA ASN A 79 -9.16 11.82 10.37
C ASN A 79 -7.92 12.62 9.95
N PHE A 80 -6.72 12.09 10.15
CA PHE A 80 -5.48 12.72 9.71
C PHE A 80 -5.45 12.88 8.19
N PHE A 81 -5.91 11.88 7.43
CA PHE A 81 -6.01 12.03 5.97
C PHE A 81 -6.93 13.18 5.54
N ALA A 82 -7.96 13.55 6.32
CA ALA A 82 -8.83 14.68 5.96
C ALA A 82 -8.13 16.04 6.08
N THR A 83 -7.02 16.13 6.82
CA THR A 83 -6.26 17.38 6.99
C THR A 83 -5.22 17.60 5.88
N LEU A 84 -4.99 16.60 5.03
CA LEU A 84 -4.01 16.68 3.95
C LEU A 84 -4.65 17.19 2.65
N PRO A 85 -3.89 17.92 1.80
CA PRO A 85 -4.33 18.24 0.44
C PRO A 85 -4.72 16.96 -0.32
N ASN A 86 -5.91 16.96 -0.91
CA ASN A 86 -6.52 15.79 -1.59
C ASN A 86 -6.67 14.52 -0.72
N GLY A 87 -6.45 14.60 0.59
CA GLY A 87 -6.32 13.42 1.43
C GLY A 87 -7.63 12.63 1.61
N VAL A 88 -8.80 13.25 1.42
CA VAL A 88 -10.09 12.54 1.33
C VAL A 88 -10.13 11.62 0.11
N ALA A 89 -9.67 12.09 -1.06
CA ALA A 89 -9.60 11.25 -2.25
C ALA A 89 -8.54 10.16 -2.07
N THR A 90 -7.37 10.52 -1.56
CA THR A 90 -6.27 9.56 -1.29
C THR A 90 -6.70 8.44 -0.36
N ARG A 91 -7.37 8.75 0.76
CA ARG A 91 -7.84 7.71 1.69
C ARG A 91 -8.93 6.85 1.09
N SER A 92 -9.90 7.45 0.37
CA SER A 92 -11.00 6.69 -0.23
C SER A 92 -10.51 5.72 -1.31
N MET A 93 -9.60 6.17 -2.18
CA MET A 93 -8.98 5.32 -3.20
C MET A 93 -8.13 4.21 -2.56
N GLY A 94 -7.30 4.56 -1.56
CA GLY A 94 -6.46 3.60 -0.87
C GLY A 94 -7.28 2.51 -0.17
N VAL A 95 -8.29 2.89 0.61
CA VAL A 95 -9.19 1.95 1.27
C VAL A 95 -9.92 1.07 0.26
N SER A 96 -10.48 1.64 -0.81
CA SER A 96 -11.18 0.86 -1.84
C SER A 96 -10.26 -0.17 -2.50
N PHE A 97 -9.03 0.24 -2.86
CA PHE A 97 -8.03 -0.63 -3.43
C PHE A 97 -7.69 -1.78 -2.48
N HIS A 98 -7.37 -1.49 -1.22
CA HIS A 98 -6.96 -2.52 -0.27
C HIS A 98 -8.09 -3.45 0.17
N ILE A 99 -9.34 -2.97 0.25
CA ILE A 99 -10.50 -3.84 0.49
C ILE A 99 -10.69 -4.81 -0.70
N LEU A 100 -10.62 -4.31 -1.93
CA LEU A 100 -10.78 -5.15 -3.12
C LEU A 100 -9.74 -6.26 -3.15
N PHE A 101 -8.46 -5.93 -2.98
CA PHE A 101 -7.41 -6.94 -3.04
C PHE A 101 -7.40 -7.87 -1.83
N LEU A 102 -7.73 -7.37 -0.63
CA LEU A 102 -7.99 -8.23 0.53
C LEU A 102 -9.05 -9.29 0.22
N PHE A 103 -10.16 -8.89 -0.40
CA PHE A 103 -11.20 -9.83 -0.77
C PHE A 103 -10.72 -10.85 -1.82
N LEU A 104 -10.07 -10.39 -2.88
CA LEU A 104 -9.58 -11.26 -3.95
C LEU A 104 -8.54 -12.27 -3.45
N GLU A 105 -7.54 -11.81 -2.71
CA GLU A 105 -6.47 -12.66 -2.18
C GLU A 105 -6.97 -13.52 -1.02
N GLY A 106 -7.88 -13.01 -0.19
CA GLY A 106 -8.52 -13.79 0.86
C GLY A 106 -9.35 -14.94 0.28
N TRP A 107 -10.15 -14.66 -0.75
CA TRP A 107 -10.89 -15.68 -1.48
C TRP A 107 -9.97 -16.72 -2.11
N ALA A 108 -8.92 -16.27 -2.82
CA ALA A 108 -7.95 -17.16 -3.43
C ALA A 108 -7.22 -18.03 -2.40
N GLY A 109 -6.81 -17.44 -1.27
CA GLY A 109 -6.13 -18.13 -0.17
C GLY A 109 -6.97 -19.23 0.50
N LEU A 110 -8.29 -19.19 0.34
CA LEU A 110 -9.21 -20.19 0.89
C LEU A 110 -9.61 -21.23 -0.17
N TYR A 111 -9.95 -20.78 -1.39
CA TYR A 111 -10.74 -21.57 -2.33
C TYR A 111 -10.08 -21.94 -3.66
N THR A 112 -8.91 -21.40 -4.04
CA THR A 112 -8.27 -21.82 -5.30
C THR A 112 -7.69 -23.23 -5.20
N SER A 113 -7.61 -23.97 -6.31
CA SER A 113 -6.77 -25.18 -6.35
C SER A 113 -5.29 -24.80 -6.18
N GLU A 114 -4.51 -25.68 -5.56
CA GLU A 114 -3.06 -25.52 -5.38
C GLU A 114 -2.31 -25.35 -6.72
#